data_AF-B4UEQ8-F1
#
_entry.id   AF-B4UEQ8-F1
#
_cell.length_a   1.000
_cell.length_b   1.000
_cell.length_c   1.000
_cell.angle_alpha   90.00
_cell.angle_beta   90.00
_cell.angle_gamma   90.00
#
_symmetry.space_group_name_H-M   'P 1'
#
loop_
_entity.id
_entity.type
_entity.pdbx_description
1 polymer ?
#
loop_
_entity_poly.entity_id
_entity_poly.type
_entity_poly.pdbx_seq_one_letter_code
_entity_poly.pdbx_strand_id
1 'polypeptide(L)'
;MHSADRALAAVERALHLQLPRGLFLPGGLGPFDETVDPEALLEPGAGAVRGGELLPDALPFARGADGGVLAIRFGPAGRAVEAIAWHPGGAWHPTDLAPGLASEPARLRRACEAALESGLAVLARETGAAALAQDLGVARETFSDWLLDARLVPAAARAALRRLTGADDAALFAQDWAAAAAAARTALARRPELAWPGAVLGWHEEGRGRAAEAARAYAGALGAFGGTLAFAGRLARPGESAARVISAAWLRATRGRAAPDPALRAALAGPGPLRAHRLAESDRARAGGRHADAWELALRAGWQRHVAVDMDDVLGRMLDAAEAAGHAAHAELARLHLRAWVESGR
;
A
#
# COMPACT_ATOMS: atom_id res chain seq x y z
N MET A 1 15.05 -33.42 -12.02
CA MET A 1 13.84 -32.67 -11.59
C MET A 1 14.02 -32.38 -10.12
N HIS A 2 14.29 -31.12 -9.79
CA HIS A 2 14.99 -30.71 -8.57
C HIS A 2 14.06 -30.75 -7.36
N SER A 3 14.60 -30.88 -6.14
CA SER A 3 13.79 -30.94 -4.90
C SER A 3 12.78 -29.79 -4.81
N ALA A 4 13.20 -28.59 -5.21
CA ALA A 4 12.37 -27.39 -5.28
C ALA A 4 11.14 -27.53 -6.19
N ASP A 5 11.25 -28.19 -7.34
CA ASP A 5 10.10 -28.38 -8.26
C ASP A 5 9.01 -29.24 -7.62
N ARG A 6 9.42 -30.26 -6.84
CA ARG A 6 8.50 -31.14 -6.12
C ARG A 6 7.82 -30.38 -4.98
N ALA A 7 8.57 -29.59 -4.23
CA ALA A 7 8.04 -28.75 -3.16
C ALA A 7 7.02 -27.74 -3.71
N LEU A 8 7.35 -27.04 -4.80
CA LEU A 8 6.42 -26.10 -5.45
C LEU A 8 5.15 -26.80 -5.96
N ALA A 9 5.27 -27.99 -6.55
CA ALA A 9 4.10 -28.77 -6.97
C ALA A 9 3.24 -29.23 -5.78
N ALA A 10 3.84 -29.45 -4.61
CA ALA A 10 3.09 -29.73 -3.38
C ALA A 10 2.32 -28.49 -2.90
N VAL A 11 2.95 -27.32 -2.90
CA VAL A 11 2.30 -26.04 -2.57
C VAL A 11 1.10 -25.77 -3.48
N GLU A 12 1.27 -25.89 -4.80
CA GLU A 12 0.18 -25.68 -5.77
C GLU A 12 -1.00 -26.61 -5.54
N ARG A 13 -0.74 -27.91 -5.27
CA ARG A 13 -1.81 -28.87 -4.97
C ARG A 13 -2.50 -28.56 -3.65
N ALA A 14 -1.74 -28.26 -2.61
CA ALA A 14 -2.26 -28.02 -1.27
C ALA A 14 -3.10 -26.74 -1.20
N LEU A 15 -2.69 -25.70 -1.93
CA LEU A 15 -3.32 -24.38 -1.87
C LEU A 15 -4.20 -24.06 -3.09
N HIS A 16 -4.37 -25.02 -4.00
CA HIS A 16 -5.07 -24.82 -5.28
C HIS A 16 -4.53 -23.64 -6.11
N LEU A 17 -3.21 -23.48 -6.16
CA LEU A 17 -2.54 -22.33 -6.81
C LEU A 17 -1.87 -22.69 -8.13
N GLN A 18 -1.62 -21.65 -8.94
CA GLN A 18 -0.74 -21.70 -10.09
C GLN A 18 0.47 -20.79 -9.84
N LEU A 19 1.63 -21.38 -9.57
CA LEU A 19 2.85 -20.63 -9.27
C LEU A 19 3.66 -20.35 -10.54
N PRO A 20 4.07 -19.10 -10.80
CA PRO A 20 4.99 -18.79 -11.89
C PRO A 20 6.35 -19.48 -11.67
N ARG A 21 6.72 -20.35 -12.61
CA ARG A 21 8.00 -21.07 -12.58
C ARG A 21 9.12 -20.07 -12.85
N GLY A 22 9.98 -19.84 -11.85
CA GLY A 22 11.08 -18.88 -11.93
C GLY A 22 11.15 -17.89 -10.78
N LEU A 23 10.09 -17.76 -9.97
CA LEU A 23 10.08 -16.81 -8.84
C LEU A 23 10.93 -17.26 -7.65
N PHE A 24 11.20 -18.56 -7.53
CA PHE A 24 11.96 -19.17 -6.44
C PHE A 24 13.40 -19.47 -6.83
N LEU A 25 13.90 -18.81 -7.89
CA LEU A 25 15.30 -18.91 -8.29
C LEU A 25 16.11 -17.81 -7.58
N PRO A 26 17.33 -18.12 -7.08
CA PRO A 26 18.18 -17.12 -6.44
C PRO A 26 18.55 -15.96 -7.37
N GLY A 27 18.57 -14.74 -6.81
CA GLY A 27 19.11 -13.53 -7.44
C GLY A 27 18.13 -12.74 -8.30
N GLY A 28 18.52 -11.50 -8.64
CA GLY A 28 17.77 -10.63 -9.57
C GLY A 28 16.53 -9.92 -9.00
N LEU A 29 16.29 -10.00 -7.70
CA LEU A 29 15.11 -9.43 -7.02
C LEU A 29 15.40 -8.11 -6.27
N GLY A 30 16.53 -7.47 -6.59
CA GLY A 30 16.95 -6.19 -5.99
C GLY A 30 17.27 -6.36 -4.50
N PRO A 31 16.63 -5.60 -3.58
CA PRO A 31 16.92 -5.66 -2.15
C PRO A 31 16.34 -6.89 -1.44
N PHE A 32 15.67 -7.79 -2.17
CA PHE A 32 15.08 -9.03 -1.64
C PHE A 32 15.86 -10.24 -2.14
N ASP A 33 17.06 -10.45 -1.62
CA ASP A 33 18.02 -11.43 -2.12
C ASP A 33 17.91 -12.83 -1.49
N GLU A 34 17.12 -12.98 -0.41
CA GLU A 34 16.88 -14.27 0.24
C GLU A 34 15.57 -14.90 -0.28
N THR A 35 15.66 -15.95 -1.08
CA THR A 35 14.49 -16.72 -1.55
C THR A 35 13.88 -17.54 -0.42
N VAL A 36 12.55 -17.57 -0.35
CA VAL A 36 11.82 -18.42 0.62
C VAL A 36 11.85 -19.87 0.16
N ASP A 37 12.17 -20.78 1.07
CA ASP A 37 12.06 -22.22 0.84
C ASP A 37 10.58 -22.60 0.61
N PRO A 38 10.22 -23.21 -0.54
CA PRO A 38 8.85 -23.63 -0.80
C PRO A 38 8.27 -24.60 0.23
N GLU A 39 9.08 -25.44 0.89
CA GLU A 39 8.58 -26.35 1.93
C GLU A 39 8.10 -25.58 3.17
N ALA A 40 8.83 -24.52 3.54
CA ALA A 40 8.48 -23.64 4.66
C ALA A 40 7.16 -22.87 4.45
N LEU A 41 6.61 -22.83 3.22
CA LEU A 41 5.34 -22.17 2.94
C LEU A 41 4.13 -22.96 3.49
N LEU A 42 4.26 -24.27 3.68
CA LEU A 42 3.19 -25.12 4.20
C LEU A 42 3.31 -25.37 5.70
N GLU A 43 4.43 -24.98 6.30
CA GLU A 43 4.74 -25.16 7.72
C GLU A 43 4.52 -23.83 8.46
N PRO A 44 3.40 -23.63 9.17
CA PRO A 44 3.09 -22.33 9.76
C PRO A 44 4.13 -21.91 10.82
N GLY A 45 4.67 -22.87 11.58
CA GLY A 45 5.78 -22.66 12.51
C GLY A 45 7.13 -22.28 11.89
N ALA A 46 7.33 -22.42 10.58
CA ALA A 46 8.57 -22.02 9.90
C ALA A 46 8.71 -20.50 9.74
N GLY A 47 7.65 -19.73 10.07
CA GLY A 47 7.67 -18.27 10.09
C GLY A 47 7.74 -17.60 8.71
N ALA A 48 7.67 -18.38 7.62
CA ALA A 48 7.60 -17.84 6.26
C ALA A 48 6.30 -17.10 6.02
N VAL A 49 5.17 -17.76 6.31
CA VAL A 49 3.86 -17.13 6.31
C VAL A 49 3.65 -16.45 7.66
N ARG A 50 3.71 -15.12 7.67
CA ARG A 50 3.43 -14.32 8.86
C ARG A 50 1.93 -14.02 8.92
N GLY A 51 1.15 -14.99 9.41
CA GLY A 51 -0.29 -14.86 9.55
C GLY A 51 -0.68 -13.59 10.30
N GLY A 52 -1.74 -12.90 9.87
CA GLY A 52 -2.16 -11.62 10.45
C GLY A 52 -1.25 -10.42 10.15
N GLU A 53 -0.01 -10.64 9.72
CA GLU A 53 0.89 -9.59 9.24
C GLU A 53 0.79 -9.45 7.72
N LEU A 54 0.99 -10.53 6.95
CA LEU A 54 0.89 -10.52 5.49
C LEU A 54 -0.56 -10.60 5.01
N LEU A 55 -0.84 -10.11 3.80
CA LEU A 55 -2.18 -10.28 3.21
C LEU A 55 -2.54 -11.77 3.09
N PRO A 56 -3.78 -12.15 3.42
CA PRO A 56 -4.23 -13.55 3.49
C PRO A 56 -4.51 -14.14 2.10
N ASP A 57 -4.43 -13.33 1.04
CA ASP A 57 -4.47 -13.75 -0.35
C ASP A 57 -3.09 -13.78 -0.99
N ALA A 58 -2.02 -13.64 -0.19
CA ALA A 58 -0.65 -13.57 -0.66
C ALA A 58 0.24 -14.67 -0.09
N LEU A 59 1.23 -15.08 -0.90
CA LEU A 59 2.27 -16.05 -0.53
C LEU A 59 3.66 -15.42 -0.72
N PRO A 60 4.53 -15.45 0.30
CA PRO A 60 5.88 -14.88 0.20
C PRO A 60 6.78 -15.74 -0.69
N PHE A 61 7.72 -15.11 -1.38
CA PHE A 61 8.72 -15.83 -2.21
C PHE A 61 10.14 -15.30 -2.05
N ALA A 62 10.33 -14.08 -1.53
CA ALA A 62 11.64 -13.55 -1.19
C ALA A 62 11.59 -12.62 0.03
N ARG A 63 12.71 -12.44 0.71
CA ARG A 63 12.90 -11.61 1.90
C ARG A 63 14.04 -10.62 1.66
N GLY A 64 13.91 -9.45 2.26
CA GLY A 64 14.97 -8.43 2.30
C GLY A 64 15.56 -8.30 3.70
N ALA A 65 16.77 -7.73 3.76
CA ALA A 65 17.52 -7.55 5.01
C ALA A 65 16.80 -6.67 6.04
N ASP A 66 15.86 -5.83 5.61
CA ASP A 66 15.04 -4.97 6.46
C ASP A 66 13.80 -5.66 7.05
N GLY A 67 13.60 -6.96 6.78
CA GLY A 67 12.39 -7.71 7.16
C GLY A 67 11.21 -7.52 6.20
N GLY A 68 11.43 -6.80 5.10
CA GLY A 68 10.52 -6.73 3.96
C GLY A 68 10.42 -8.07 3.23
N VAL A 69 9.32 -8.26 2.52
CA VAL A 69 9.00 -9.50 1.81
C VAL A 69 8.42 -9.19 0.44
N LEU A 70 8.85 -9.92 -0.58
CA LEU A 70 8.10 -10.03 -1.83
C LEU A 70 7.08 -11.15 -1.71
N ALA A 71 5.84 -10.86 -2.09
CA ALA A 71 4.75 -11.83 -2.09
C ALA A 71 3.97 -11.79 -3.41
N ILE A 72 3.42 -12.93 -3.80
CA ILE A 72 2.49 -13.05 -4.93
C ILE A 72 1.09 -13.04 -4.35
N ARG A 73 0.21 -12.21 -4.91
CA ARG A 73 -1.24 -12.27 -4.62
C ARG A 73 -1.94 -13.21 -5.58
N PHE A 74 -2.97 -13.89 -5.08
CA PHE A 74 -3.76 -14.84 -5.84
C PHE A 74 -5.22 -14.41 -5.94
N GLY A 75 -5.79 -14.56 -7.13
CA GLY A 75 -7.23 -14.40 -7.33
C GLY A 75 -8.01 -15.62 -6.84
N PRO A 76 -9.36 -15.57 -6.87
CA PRO A 76 -10.22 -16.63 -6.35
C PRO A 76 -10.04 -17.98 -7.09
N ALA A 77 -9.60 -17.92 -8.34
CA ALA A 77 -9.28 -19.09 -9.15
C ALA A 77 -7.85 -19.66 -8.91
N GLY A 78 -7.13 -19.18 -7.90
CA GLY A 78 -5.77 -19.63 -7.58
C GLY A 78 -4.68 -19.16 -8.54
N ARG A 79 -5.02 -18.25 -9.46
CA ARG A 79 -4.05 -17.66 -10.40
C ARG A 79 -3.32 -16.51 -9.75
N ALA A 80 -2.01 -16.45 -9.94
CA ALA A 80 -1.21 -15.28 -9.59
C ALA A 80 -1.76 -14.04 -10.33
N VAL A 81 -2.08 -12.98 -9.58
CA VAL A 81 -2.63 -11.73 -10.13
C VAL A 81 -1.61 -10.60 -10.15
N GLU A 82 -0.73 -10.55 -9.15
CA GLU A 82 0.33 -9.55 -9.06
C GLU A 82 1.40 -9.96 -8.05
N ALA A 83 2.57 -9.35 -8.14
CA ALA A 83 3.52 -9.32 -7.04
C ALA A 83 3.39 -8.01 -6.24
N ILE A 84 3.61 -8.11 -4.94
CA ILE A 84 3.67 -6.98 -4.02
C ILE A 84 4.99 -6.99 -3.26
N ALA A 85 5.49 -5.80 -2.94
CA ALA A 85 6.50 -5.59 -1.92
C ALA A 85 5.80 -5.20 -0.61
N TRP A 86 6.03 -6.00 0.42
CA TRP A 86 5.52 -5.82 1.77
C TRP A 86 6.64 -5.35 2.69
N HIS A 87 6.38 -4.37 3.53
CA HIS A 87 7.36 -3.82 4.47
C HIS A 87 6.93 -4.06 5.92
N PRO A 88 7.90 -4.12 6.85
CA PRO A 88 7.60 -4.09 8.27
C PRO A 88 6.67 -2.91 8.61
N GLY A 89 5.68 -3.16 9.47
CA GLY A 89 4.70 -2.14 9.85
C GLY A 89 3.49 -2.01 8.94
N GLY A 90 3.23 -2.96 8.04
CA GLY A 90 1.95 -3.09 7.34
C GLY A 90 1.82 -2.33 6.03
N ALA A 91 2.89 -1.66 5.62
CA ALA A 91 2.94 -0.95 4.34
C ALA A 91 3.22 -1.94 3.20
N TRP A 92 2.52 -1.77 2.08
CA TRP A 92 2.79 -2.60 0.90
C TRP A 92 2.42 -1.88 -0.39
N HIS A 93 2.95 -2.38 -1.49
CA HIS A 93 2.64 -1.87 -2.81
C HIS A 93 2.83 -2.92 -3.92
N PRO A 94 2.09 -2.82 -5.03
CA PRO A 94 2.40 -3.60 -6.23
C PRO A 94 3.83 -3.35 -6.71
N THR A 95 4.51 -4.40 -7.15
CA THR A 95 5.90 -4.35 -7.63
C THR A 95 6.07 -5.14 -8.93
N ASP A 96 7.08 -4.81 -9.71
CA ASP A 96 7.52 -5.52 -10.91
C ASP A 96 8.89 -6.18 -10.75
N LEU A 97 9.40 -6.26 -9.52
CA LEU A 97 10.62 -7.00 -9.20
C LEU A 97 10.48 -8.51 -9.43
N ALA A 98 9.25 -9.02 -9.51
CA ALA A 98 8.96 -10.42 -9.77
C ALA A 98 9.03 -10.74 -11.28
N PRO A 99 10.00 -11.55 -11.75
CA PRO A 99 10.08 -11.93 -13.15
C PRO A 99 8.80 -12.60 -13.64
N GLY A 100 8.31 -12.21 -14.82
CA GLY A 100 7.09 -12.77 -15.41
C GLY A 100 5.77 -12.26 -14.81
N LEU A 101 5.81 -11.43 -13.77
CA LEU A 101 4.63 -10.77 -13.19
C LEU A 101 4.72 -9.25 -13.32
N ALA A 102 4.64 -8.77 -14.56
CA ALA A 102 4.62 -7.35 -14.85
C ALA A 102 3.43 -6.64 -14.17
N SER A 103 3.72 -5.75 -13.23
CA SER A 103 2.70 -4.97 -12.53
C SER A 103 2.49 -3.60 -13.18
N GLU A 104 1.37 -3.42 -13.88
CA GLU A 104 0.97 -2.11 -14.40
C GLU A 104 0.81 -1.06 -13.28
N PRO A 105 0.18 -1.35 -12.13
CA PRO A 105 0.14 -0.42 -11.01
C PRO A 105 1.52 -0.01 -10.50
N ALA A 106 2.51 -0.92 -10.48
CA ALA A 106 3.89 -0.58 -10.10
C ALA A 106 4.55 0.39 -11.09
N ARG A 107 4.31 0.19 -12.40
CA ARG A 107 4.81 1.12 -13.43
C ARG A 107 4.16 2.49 -13.32
N LEU A 108 2.83 2.54 -13.12
CA LEU A 108 2.09 3.79 -12.93
C LEU A 108 2.53 4.52 -11.66
N ARG A 109 2.80 3.77 -10.59
CA ARG A 109 3.39 4.26 -9.36
C ARG A 109 4.73 4.96 -9.62
N ARG A 110 5.67 4.29 -10.32
CA ARG A 110 6.98 4.88 -10.65
C ARG A 110 6.87 6.08 -11.58
N ALA A 111 5.98 6.03 -12.58
CA ALA A 111 5.72 7.17 -13.45
C ALA A 111 5.22 8.37 -12.66
N CYS A 112 4.35 8.15 -11.67
CA CYS A 112 3.89 9.18 -10.74
C CYS A 112 5.03 9.70 -9.85
N GLU A 113 5.88 8.83 -9.29
CA GLU A 113 7.06 9.23 -8.50
C GLU A 113 8.02 10.10 -9.31
N ALA A 114 8.35 9.69 -10.54
CA ALA A 114 9.23 10.43 -11.44
C ALA A 114 8.64 11.79 -11.82
N ALA A 115 7.34 11.85 -12.10
CA ALA A 115 6.65 13.11 -12.41
C ALA A 115 6.64 14.10 -11.22
N LEU A 116 6.63 13.60 -9.99
CA LEU A 116 6.66 14.42 -8.77
C LEU A 116 8.08 14.65 -8.23
N GLU A 117 9.11 14.11 -8.85
CA GLU A 117 10.49 14.31 -8.42
C GLU A 117 10.99 15.68 -8.87
N SER A 118 11.18 16.57 -7.90
CA SER A 118 11.81 17.88 -8.12
C SER A 118 13.32 17.81 -7.96
N GLY A 119 14.07 18.72 -8.57
CA GLY A 119 15.51 18.83 -8.32
C GLY A 119 15.85 19.10 -6.86
N LEU A 120 14.97 19.78 -6.11
CA LEU A 120 15.09 19.95 -4.67
C LEU A 120 15.04 18.60 -3.94
N ALA A 121 14.15 17.68 -4.34
CA ALA A 121 14.07 16.34 -3.75
C ALA A 121 15.31 15.49 -4.08
N VAL A 122 15.90 15.66 -5.26
CA VAL A 122 17.18 15.03 -5.63
C VAL A 122 18.31 15.58 -4.76
N LEU A 123 18.46 16.91 -4.72
CA LEU A 123 19.46 17.59 -3.89
C LEU A 123 19.36 17.19 -2.42
N ALA A 124 18.16 17.14 -1.86
CA ALA A 124 17.94 16.73 -0.47
C ALA A 124 18.35 15.28 -0.18
N ARG A 125 18.34 14.40 -1.17
CA ARG A 125 18.83 13.02 -1.03
C ARG A 125 20.34 12.96 -1.04
N GLU A 126 20.97 13.76 -1.89
CA GLU A 126 22.43 13.80 -2.07
C GLU A 126 23.13 14.52 -0.93
N THR A 127 22.62 15.68 -0.51
CA THR A 127 23.21 16.51 0.56
C THR A 127 22.68 16.14 1.95
N GLY A 128 21.50 15.51 2.01
CA GLY A 128 20.80 15.21 3.25
C GLY A 128 19.75 16.28 3.60
N ALA A 129 18.49 15.86 3.65
CA ALA A 129 17.35 16.76 3.85
C ALA A 129 17.41 17.56 5.16
N ALA A 130 17.95 16.96 6.23
CA ALA A 130 18.07 17.63 7.52
C ALA A 130 19.09 18.78 7.49
N ALA A 131 20.22 18.59 6.80
CA ALA A 131 21.24 19.61 6.64
C ALA A 131 20.70 20.80 5.82
N LEU A 132 20.06 20.53 4.69
CA LEU A 132 19.44 21.58 3.88
C LEU A 132 18.35 22.35 4.64
N ALA A 133 17.50 21.65 5.41
CA ALA A 133 16.48 22.32 6.22
C ALA A 133 17.12 23.26 7.24
N GLN A 134 18.22 22.83 7.89
CA GLN A 134 18.97 23.63 8.84
C GLN A 134 19.62 24.86 8.19
N ASP A 135 20.26 24.69 7.02
CA ASP A 135 20.91 25.79 6.28
C ASP A 135 19.90 26.85 5.82
N LEU A 136 18.67 26.43 5.52
CA LEU A 136 17.58 27.33 5.15
C LEU A 136 16.87 27.96 6.35
N GLY A 137 17.17 27.51 7.58
CA GLY A 137 16.49 27.95 8.80
C GLY A 137 15.01 27.54 8.85
N VAL A 138 14.67 26.37 8.29
CA VAL A 138 13.28 25.89 8.15
C VAL A 138 13.08 24.63 8.98
N ALA A 139 11.94 24.53 9.65
CA ALA A 139 11.57 23.31 10.36
C ALA A 139 11.56 22.10 9.41
N ARG A 140 12.04 20.95 9.89
CA ARG A 140 12.14 19.70 9.10
C ARG A 140 10.80 19.32 8.49
N GLU A 141 9.73 19.56 9.21
CA GLU A 141 8.35 19.30 8.83
C GLU A 141 7.95 20.13 7.60
N THR A 142 8.16 21.43 7.67
CA THR A 142 7.89 22.36 6.56
C THR A 142 8.77 22.04 5.35
N PHE A 143 10.04 21.69 5.57
CA PHE A 143 10.93 21.29 4.49
C PHE A 143 10.47 19.98 3.84
N SER A 144 9.94 19.03 4.61
CA SER A 144 9.35 17.80 4.05
C SER A 144 8.16 18.10 3.15
N ASP A 145 7.30 19.06 3.55
CA ASP A 145 6.18 19.53 2.72
C ASP A 145 6.69 20.16 1.40
N TRP A 146 7.85 20.83 1.40
CA TRP A 146 8.48 21.39 0.20
C TRP A 146 9.06 20.34 -0.74
N LEU A 147 9.68 19.28 -0.20
CA LEU A 147 10.19 18.17 -1.02
C LEU A 147 9.07 17.45 -1.77
N LEU A 148 7.89 17.45 -1.15
CA LEU A 148 6.70 16.85 -1.70
C LEU A 148 6.02 17.74 -2.75
N ASP A 149 5.79 19.01 -2.41
CA ASP A 149 5.14 19.98 -3.28
C ASP A 149 5.97 21.25 -3.37
N ALA A 150 6.75 21.34 -4.44
CA ALA A 150 7.67 22.46 -4.63
C ALA A 150 6.92 23.80 -4.82
N ARG A 151 5.61 23.79 -5.09
CA ARG A 151 4.77 25.00 -5.14
C ARG A 151 4.67 25.68 -3.77
N LEU A 152 4.90 24.94 -2.68
CA LEU A 152 4.86 25.46 -1.31
C LEU A 152 6.13 26.22 -0.92
N VAL A 153 7.22 26.14 -1.71
CA VAL A 153 8.48 26.81 -1.39
C VAL A 153 8.33 28.32 -1.56
N PRO A 154 8.46 29.13 -0.48
CA PRO A 154 8.34 30.58 -0.54
C PRO A 154 9.44 31.23 -1.37
N ALA A 155 9.18 32.41 -1.94
CA ALA A 155 10.12 33.13 -2.80
C ALA A 155 11.50 33.38 -2.15
N ALA A 156 11.53 33.67 -0.85
CA ALA A 156 12.78 33.87 -0.10
C ALA A 156 13.63 32.59 -0.04
N ALA A 157 13.00 31.44 0.23
CA ALA A 157 13.68 30.14 0.24
C ALA A 157 14.14 29.72 -1.16
N ARG A 158 13.33 29.99 -2.21
CA ARG A 158 13.75 29.80 -3.60
C ARG A 158 15.00 30.61 -3.94
N ALA A 159 15.05 31.87 -3.52
CA ALA A 159 16.23 32.70 -3.72
C ALA A 159 17.47 32.18 -2.96
N ALA A 160 17.29 31.65 -1.76
CA ALA A 160 18.39 31.04 -1.00
C ALA A 160 18.91 29.76 -1.67
N LEU A 161 18.02 28.85 -2.07
CA LEU A 161 18.36 27.60 -2.77
C LEU A 161 19.09 27.86 -4.10
N ARG A 162 18.67 28.86 -4.88
CA ARG A 162 19.38 29.27 -6.09
C ARG A 162 20.80 29.75 -5.80
N ARG A 163 21.01 30.53 -4.74
CA ARG A 163 22.37 30.97 -4.34
C ARG A 163 23.24 29.81 -3.87
N LEU A 164 22.66 28.85 -3.14
CA LEU A 164 23.38 27.68 -2.62
C LEU A 164 23.81 26.71 -3.73
N THR A 165 22.98 26.55 -4.76
CA THR A 165 23.17 25.50 -5.77
C THR A 165 23.65 26.00 -7.12
N GLY A 166 23.43 27.29 -7.43
CA GLY A 166 23.62 27.85 -8.77
C GLY A 166 22.58 27.42 -9.81
N ALA A 167 21.64 26.53 -9.44
CA ALA A 167 20.58 26.06 -10.32
C ALA A 167 19.41 27.05 -10.39
N ASP A 168 18.65 27.04 -11.49
CA ASP A 168 17.46 27.87 -11.66
C ASP A 168 16.20 27.23 -11.05
N ASP A 169 15.08 27.97 -11.10
CA ASP A 169 13.80 27.52 -10.55
C ASP A 169 13.22 26.30 -11.29
N ALA A 170 13.49 26.16 -12.59
CA ALA A 170 12.99 25.04 -13.38
C ALA A 170 13.72 23.75 -12.99
N ALA A 171 15.04 23.81 -12.83
CA ALA A 171 15.83 22.67 -12.37
C ALA A 171 15.46 22.24 -10.94
N LEU A 172 15.26 23.19 -10.03
CA LEU A 172 15.03 22.89 -8.61
C LEU A 172 13.58 22.51 -8.27
N PHE A 173 12.59 23.15 -8.90
CA PHE A 173 11.22 23.12 -8.40
C PHE A 173 10.20 22.58 -9.41
N ALA A 174 10.61 22.21 -10.62
CA ALA A 174 9.69 21.62 -11.58
C ALA A 174 9.14 20.28 -11.06
N GLN A 175 7.83 20.13 -11.19
CA GLN A 175 7.10 18.88 -10.98
C GLN A 175 6.00 18.82 -12.03
N ASP A 176 5.84 17.67 -12.68
CA ASP A 176 4.76 17.43 -13.62
C ASP A 176 3.54 16.84 -12.90
N TRP A 177 2.83 17.72 -12.20
CA TRP A 177 1.59 17.37 -11.51
C TRP A 177 0.50 16.84 -12.45
N ALA A 178 0.54 17.18 -13.75
CA ALA A 178 -0.45 16.69 -14.72
C ALA A 178 -0.16 15.24 -15.11
N ALA A 179 1.09 14.89 -15.39
CA ALA A 179 1.51 13.50 -15.63
C ALA A 179 1.29 12.62 -14.39
N ALA A 180 1.62 13.13 -13.20
CA ALA A 180 1.35 12.42 -11.94
C ALA A 180 -0.15 12.13 -11.77
N ALA A 181 -1.02 13.12 -11.99
CA ALA A 181 -2.47 12.94 -11.91
C ALA A 181 -3.01 12.02 -13.02
N ALA A 182 -2.41 11.99 -14.20
CA ALA A 182 -2.76 11.05 -15.27
C ALA A 182 -2.43 9.60 -14.86
N ALA A 183 -1.21 9.36 -14.37
CA ALA A 183 -0.79 8.05 -13.87
C ALA A 183 -1.66 7.58 -12.71
N ALA A 184 -1.97 8.47 -11.76
CA ALA A 184 -2.85 8.18 -10.63
C ALA A 184 -4.28 7.83 -11.08
N ARG A 185 -4.87 8.56 -12.03
CA ARG A 185 -6.20 8.22 -12.57
C ARG A 185 -6.22 6.83 -13.21
N THR A 186 -5.22 6.51 -14.02
CA THR A 186 -5.10 5.18 -14.64
C THR A 186 -4.94 4.10 -13.57
N ALA A 187 -4.10 4.33 -12.55
CA ALA A 187 -3.91 3.39 -11.47
C ALA A 187 -5.21 3.16 -10.68
N LEU A 188 -5.95 4.22 -10.36
CA LEU A 188 -7.23 4.14 -9.66
C LEU A 188 -8.30 3.39 -10.46
N ALA A 189 -8.34 3.62 -11.78
CA ALA A 189 -9.28 2.93 -12.66
C ALA A 189 -9.00 1.42 -12.76
N ARG A 190 -7.73 1.02 -12.65
CA ARG A 190 -7.32 -0.40 -12.65
C ARG A 190 -7.45 -1.05 -11.28
N ARG A 191 -7.16 -0.29 -10.22
CA ARG A 191 -6.98 -0.76 -8.85
C ARG A 191 -7.59 0.24 -7.86
N PRO A 192 -8.93 0.28 -7.77
CA PRO A 192 -9.66 1.24 -6.95
C PRO A 192 -9.41 1.07 -5.45
N GLU A 193 -8.84 -0.05 -5.02
CA GLU A 193 -8.51 -0.35 -3.64
C GLU A 193 -7.15 0.23 -3.20
N LEU A 194 -6.33 0.73 -4.11
CA LEU A 194 -5.11 1.46 -3.77
C LEU A 194 -5.49 2.86 -3.27
N ALA A 195 -4.94 3.26 -2.13
CA ALA A 195 -5.25 4.54 -1.50
C ALA A 195 -4.40 5.69 -2.07
N TRP A 196 -3.17 5.40 -2.49
CA TRP A 196 -2.26 6.41 -2.99
C TRP A 196 -2.74 7.22 -4.21
N PRO A 197 -3.46 6.64 -5.19
CA PRO A 197 -3.89 7.42 -6.35
C PRO A 197 -4.90 8.49 -5.95
N GLY A 198 -5.87 8.14 -5.10
CA GLY A 198 -6.85 9.11 -4.58
C GLY A 198 -6.19 10.22 -3.78
N ALA A 199 -5.11 9.90 -3.06
CA ALA A 199 -4.31 10.86 -2.34
C ALA A 199 -3.67 11.88 -3.31
N VAL A 200 -2.89 11.42 -4.30
CA VAL A 200 -2.26 12.27 -5.33
C VAL A 200 -3.27 13.14 -6.07
N LEU A 201 -4.42 12.58 -6.44
CA LEU A 201 -5.49 13.33 -7.11
C LEU A 201 -6.08 14.41 -6.20
N GLY A 202 -6.23 14.13 -4.91
CA GLY A 202 -6.66 15.11 -3.93
C GLY A 202 -5.74 16.34 -3.91
N TRP A 203 -4.42 16.13 -3.82
CA TRP A 203 -3.45 17.24 -3.83
C TRP A 203 -3.37 17.98 -5.16
N HIS A 204 -3.48 17.25 -6.27
CA HIS A 204 -3.52 17.86 -7.60
C HIS A 204 -4.69 18.85 -7.69
N GLU A 205 -5.89 18.44 -7.29
CA GLU A 205 -7.09 19.27 -7.37
C GLU A 205 -7.10 20.39 -6.30
N GLU A 206 -6.56 20.14 -5.09
CA GLU A 206 -6.36 21.17 -4.06
C GLU A 206 -5.47 22.31 -4.58
N GLY A 207 -4.34 21.97 -5.21
CA GLY A 207 -3.44 22.95 -5.84
C GLY A 207 -4.04 23.69 -7.03
N ARG A 208 -5.16 23.21 -7.59
CA ARG A 208 -5.95 23.90 -8.64
C ARG A 208 -7.12 24.70 -8.08
N GLY A 209 -7.27 24.77 -6.75
CA GLY A 209 -8.40 25.43 -6.09
C GLY A 209 -9.74 24.69 -6.25
N ARG A 210 -9.72 23.42 -6.68
CA ARG A 210 -10.91 22.59 -6.93
C ARG A 210 -11.25 21.75 -5.70
N ALA A 211 -11.76 22.44 -4.68
CA ALA A 211 -11.94 21.85 -3.35
C ALA A 211 -12.92 20.66 -3.32
N ALA A 212 -13.97 20.67 -4.15
CA ALA A 212 -14.94 19.58 -4.20
C ALA A 212 -14.35 18.30 -4.80
N GLU A 213 -13.59 18.44 -5.89
CA GLU A 213 -12.84 17.36 -6.54
C GLU A 213 -11.79 16.78 -5.59
N ALA A 214 -11.05 17.65 -4.91
CA ALA A 214 -10.06 17.26 -3.91
C ALA A 214 -10.70 16.44 -2.78
N ALA A 215 -11.82 16.92 -2.22
CA ALA A 215 -12.55 16.22 -1.17
C ALA A 215 -13.05 14.83 -1.61
N ARG A 216 -13.54 14.69 -2.84
CA ARG A 216 -13.96 13.38 -3.39
C ARG A 216 -12.78 12.41 -3.49
N ALA A 217 -11.64 12.88 -3.98
CA ALA A 217 -10.44 12.06 -4.13
C ALA A 217 -9.87 11.60 -2.77
N TYR A 218 -9.78 12.52 -1.79
CA TYR A 218 -9.37 12.19 -0.43
C TYR A 218 -10.33 11.21 0.27
N ALA A 219 -11.65 11.37 0.07
CA ALA A 219 -12.62 10.43 0.61
C ALA A 219 -12.43 9.01 0.03
N GLY A 220 -12.18 8.91 -1.27
CA GLY A 220 -11.83 7.64 -1.92
C GLY A 220 -10.56 7.01 -1.34
N ALA A 221 -9.52 7.81 -1.11
CA ALA A 221 -8.27 7.35 -0.50
C ALA A 221 -8.46 6.82 0.94
N LEU A 222 -9.28 7.49 1.75
CA LEU A 222 -9.62 7.05 3.11
C LEU A 222 -10.45 5.76 3.13
N GLY A 223 -11.27 5.53 2.09
CA GLY A 223 -12.04 4.31 1.91
C GLY A 223 -11.26 3.11 1.39
N ALA A 224 -10.01 3.29 0.97
CA ALA A 224 -9.16 2.29 0.34
C ALA A 224 -8.23 1.55 1.34
N PHE A 225 -7.23 0.79 0.85
CA PHE A 225 -6.23 0.13 1.71
C PHE A 225 -5.19 1.13 2.22
N GLY A 226 -5.29 1.51 3.50
CA GLY A 226 -4.36 2.44 4.15
C GLY A 226 -2.89 2.02 4.08
N GLY A 227 -2.58 0.71 4.04
CA GLY A 227 -1.20 0.21 3.89
C GLY A 227 -0.52 0.66 2.59
N THR A 228 -1.30 0.99 1.56
CA THR A 228 -0.79 1.49 0.28
C THR A 228 -0.54 3.00 0.27
N LEU A 229 -0.99 3.73 1.30
CA LEU A 229 -0.64 5.15 1.50
C LEU A 229 0.84 5.35 1.83
N ALA A 230 1.61 4.30 2.09
CA ALA A 230 3.06 4.43 2.27
C ALA A 230 3.78 4.89 0.99
N PHE A 231 3.20 4.70 -0.21
CA PHE A 231 3.64 5.42 -1.42
C PHE A 231 3.50 6.92 -1.26
N ALA A 232 2.35 7.31 -0.72
CA ALA A 232 2.11 8.64 -0.24
C ALA A 232 2.97 8.96 1.01
N GLY A 233 3.97 8.15 1.37
CA GLY A 233 4.89 8.35 2.49
C GLY A 233 5.82 9.56 2.35
N ARG A 234 5.82 10.24 1.18
CA ARG A 234 6.33 11.62 1.10
C ARG A 234 5.39 12.64 1.77
N LEU A 235 4.16 12.26 2.12
CA LEU A 235 3.10 13.11 2.67
C LEU A 235 2.92 12.91 4.18
N ALA A 236 3.33 11.77 4.71
CA ALA A 236 3.33 11.51 6.13
C ALA A 236 4.72 11.82 6.69
N ARG A 237 4.81 12.79 7.60
CA ARG A 237 6.05 13.06 8.33
C ARG A 237 6.50 11.79 9.08
N PRO A 238 7.80 11.62 9.40
CA PRO A 238 8.24 10.52 10.25
C PRO A 238 7.40 10.46 11.54
N GLY A 239 6.79 9.31 11.82
CA GLY A 239 5.88 9.11 12.97
C GLY A 239 4.43 9.56 12.76
N GLU A 240 4.11 10.23 11.65
CA GLU A 240 2.73 10.62 11.31
C GLU A 240 2.02 9.51 10.52
N SER A 241 0.74 9.28 10.84
CA SER A 241 -0.11 8.40 10.05
C SER A 241 -0.53 9.12 8.77
N ALA A 242 -0.25 8.53 7.60
CA ALA A 242 -0.70 9.05 6.32
C ALA A 242 -2.22 9.26 6.28
N ALA A 243 -3.00 8.38 6.95
CA ALA A 243 -4.44 8.55 7.06
C ALA A 243 -4.82 9.87 7.78
N ARG A 244 -4.06 10.28 8.81
CA ARG A 244 -4.28 11.56 9.51
C ARG A 244 -4.07 12.76 8.59
N VAL A 245 -3.04 12.70 7.74
CA VAL A 245 -2.75 13.76 6.75
C VAL A 245 -3.88 13.87 5.74
N ILE A 246 -4.36 12.74 5.21
CA ILE A 246 -5.49 12.73 4.26
C ILE A 246 -6.77 13.21 4.93
N SER A 247 -7.07 12.79 6.17
CA SER A 247 -8.23 13.27 6.93
C SER A 247 -8.18 14.79 7.13
N ALA A 248 -7.01 15.34 7.48
CA ALA A 248 -6.83 16.78 7.61
C ALA A 248 -7.01 17.51 6.26
N ALA A 249 -6.49 16.95 5.18
CA ALA A 249 -6.65 17.50 3.83
C ALA A 249 -8.13 17.49 3.38
N TRP A 250 -8.85 16.40 3.66
CA TRP A 250 -10.29 16.32 3.43
C TRP A 250 -11.05 17.39 4.21
N LEU A 251 -10.77 17.55 5.51
CA LEU A 251 -11.42 18.56 6.36
C LEU A 251 -11.17 19.99 5.86
N ARG A 252 -9.95 20.29 5.40
CA ARG A 252 -9.65 21.59 4.77
C ARG A 252 -10.46 21.79 3.49
N ALA A 253 -10.46 20.80 2.59
CA ALA A 253 -11.17 20.86 1.32
C ALA A 253 -12.69 21.02 1.49
N THR A 254 -13.26 20.47 2.56
CA THR A 254 -14.68 20.59 2.86
C THR A 254 -15.03 21.73 3.81
N ARG A 255 -14.04 22.50 4.29
CA ARG A 255 -14.20 23.52 5.34
C ARG A 255 -14.88 22.96 6.59
N GLY A 256 -14.55 21.73 6.95
CA GLY A 256 -15.09 21.04 8.13
C GLY A 256 -16.55 20.59 8.01
N ARG A 257 -17.11 20.47 6.81
CA ARG A 257 -18.45 19.89 6.64
C ARG A 257 -18.49 18.44 7.14
N ALA A 258 -19.65 18.02 7.62
CA ALA A 258 -19.88 16.63 8.01
C ALA A 258 -19.69 15.67 6.83
N ALA A 259 -19.11 14.50 7.08
CA ALA A 259 -18.93 13.48 6.06
C ALA A 259 -20.29 12.88 5.65
N PRO A 260 -20.57 12.79 4.33
CA PRO A 260 -21.88 12.43 3.82
C PRO A 260 -22.27 10.97 4.11
N ASP A 261 -21.34 10.03 4.00
CA ASP A 261 -21.61 8.60 4.14
C ASP A 261 -21.01 7.98 5.42
N PRO A 262 -21.56 6.84 5.91
CA PRO A 262 -21.07 6.17 7.11
C PRO A 262 -19.62 5.70 7.04
N ALA A 263 -19.16 5.27 5.86
CA ALA A 263 -17.81 4.73 5.70
C ALA A 263 -16.76 5.83 5.87
N LEU A 264 -16.99 7.00 5.27
CA LEU A 264 -16.12 8.16 5.43
C LEU A 264 -16.14 8.70 6.86
N ARG A 265 -17.32 8.73 7.51
CA ARG A 265 -17.40 9.09 8.94
C ARG A 265 -16.54 8.16 9.79
N ALA A 266 -16.61 6.85 9.54
CA ALA A 266 -15.80 5.86 10.23
C ALA A 266 -14.30 6.05 9.94
N ALA A 267 -13.93 6.31 8.69
CA ALA A 267 -12.54 6.55 8.30
C ALA A 267 -11.94 7.81 8.96
N LEU A 268 -12.71 8.90 9.04
CA LEU A 268 -12.30 10.13 9.71
C LEU A 268 -12.19 9.96 11.24
N ALA A 269 -13.00 9.08 11.83
CA ALA A 269 -12.93 8.75 13.25
C ALA A 269 -11.72 7.86 13.61
N GLY A 270 -11.13 7.18 12.62
CA GLY A 270 -9.85 6.47 12.75
C GLY A 270 -9.89 5.00 12.34
N PRO A 271 -8.77 4.28 12.49
CA PRO A 271 -8.64 2.90 12.02
C PRO A 271 -9.62 1.90 12.67
N GLY A 272 -9.87 2.04 13.98
CA GLY A 272 -10.80 1.18 14.72
C GLY A 272 -12.25 1.30 14.26
N PRO A 273 -12.84 2.51 14.24
CA PRO A 273 -14.18 2.73 13.70
C PRO A 273 -14.34 2.27 12.25
N LEU A 274 -13.34 2.54 11.39
CA LEU A 274 -13.35 2.07 10.00
C LEU A 274 -13.35 0.55 9.90
N ARG A 275 -12.53 -0.13 10.72
CA ARG A 275 -12.52 -1.60 10.81
C ARG A 275 -13.89 -2.12 11.22
N ALA A 276 -14.46 -1.61 12.31
CA ALA A 276 -15.77 -2.04 12.81
C ALA A 276 -16.88 -1.85 11.75
N HIS A 277 -16.87 -0.71 11.06
CA HIS A 277 -17.80 -0.46 9.95
C HIS A 277 -17.65 -1.50 8.84
N ARG A 278 -16.42 -1.82 8.42
CA ARG A 278 -16.15 -2.81 7.36
C ARG A 278 -16.53 -4.23 7.75
N LEU A 279 -16.29 -4.65 9.00
CA LEU A 279 -16.74 -5.95 9.49
C LEU A 279 -18.28 -6.04 9.52
N ALA A 280 -18.96 -4.97 9.94
CA ALA A 280 -20.42 -4.93 9.92
C ALA A 280 -21.01 -4.94 8.49
N GLU A 281 -20.34 -4.32 7.51
CA GLU A 281 -20.70 -4.44 6.10
C GLU A 281 -20.40 -5.85 5.57
N SER A 282 -19.28 -6.48 5.98
CA SER A 282 -18.91 -7.84 5.61
C SER A 282 -19.99 -8.84 6.08
N ASP A 283 -20.44 -8.72 7.33
CA ASP A 283 -21.52 -9.55 7.87
C ASP A 283 -22.84 -9.37 7.10
N ARG A 284 -23.19 -8.13 6.75
CA ARG A 284 -24.37 -7.84 5.93
C ARG A 284 -24.25 -8.40 4.51
N ALA A 285 -23.06 -8.35 3.91
CA ALA A 285 -22.80 -8.96 2.61
C ALA A 285 -22.96 -10.48 2.69
N ARG A 286 -22.37 -11.12 3.71
CA ARG A 286 -22.47 -12.56 3.96
C ARG A 286 -23.91 -13.01 4.18
N ALA A 287 -24.67 -12.32 5.04
CA ALA A 287 -26.08 -12.63 5.29
C ALA A 287 -26.95 -12.47 4.03
N GLY A 288 -26.55 -11.59 3.11
CA GLY A 288 -27.20 -11.40 1.82
C GLY A 288 -26.68 -12.29 0.69
N GLY A 289 -25.87 -13.32 0.98
CA GLY A 289 -25.30 -14.23 -0.03
C GLY A 289 -24.20 -13.63 -0.92
N ARG A 290 -23.75 -12.40 -0.64
CA ARG A 290 -22.67 -11.72 -1.38
C ARG A 290 -21.31 -12.08 -0.77
N HIS A 291 -20.95 -13.35 -0.85
CA HIS A 291 -19.78 -13.89 -0.17
C HIS A 291 -18.45 -13.32 -0.69
N ALA A 292 -18.34 -13.04 -1.99
CA ALA A 292 -17.16 -12.38 -2.56
C ALA A 292 -16.98 -10.94 -2.00
N ASP A 293 -18.07 -10.18 -1.88
CA ASP A 293 -18.03 -8.85 -1.25
C ASP A 293 -17.65 -8.93 0.23
N ALA A 294 -18.19 -9.94 0.94
CA ALA A 294 -17.88 -10.17 2.34
C ALA A 294 -16.38 -10.42 2.56
N TRP A 295 -15.75 -11.23 1.69
CA TRP A 295 -14.31 -11.47 1.68
C TRP A 295 -13.51 -10.18 1.52
N GLU A 296 -13.81 -9.39 0.50
CA GLU A 296 -13.11 -8.12 0.22
C GLU A 296 -13.25 -7.10 1.37
N LEU A 297 -14.43 -7.04 1.99
CA LEU A 297 -14.69 -6.16 3.13
C LEU A 297 -13.90 -6.59 4.38
N ALA A 298 -13.84 -7.89 4.67
CA ALA A 298 -13.05 -8.44 5.77
C ALA A 298 -11.54 -8.26 5.53
N LEU A 299 -11.05 -8.50 4.32
CA LEU A 299 -9.67 -8.22 3.91
C LEU A 299 -9.29 -6.75 4.17
N ARG A 300 -10.16 -5.81 3.77
CA ARG A 300 -9.94 -4.38 4.02
C ARG A 300 -10.02 -4.02 5.51
N ALA A 301 -10.77 -4.76 6.31
CA ALA A 301 -10.88 -4.54 7.74
C ALA A 301 -9.62 -4.98 8.50
N GLY A 302 -9.06 -6.14 8.16
CA GLY A 302 -7.90 -6.72 8.87
C GLY A 302 -6.59 -5.98 8.64
N TRP A 303 -6.29 -5.61 7.39
CA TRP A 303 -4.96 -5.06 7.04
C TRP A 303 -4.93 -3.53 6.97
N GLN A 304 -5.50 -2.89 7.98
CA GLN A 304 -5.23 -1.49 8.29
C GLN A 304 -4.05 -1.41 9.28
N ARG A 305 -3.11 -0.50 9.03
CA ARG A 305 -1.77 -0.32 9.65
C ARG A 305 -1.67 -0.42 11.19
N HIS A 306 -2.79 -0.43 11.94
CA HIS A 306 -2.83 -0.24 13.39
C HIS A 306 -3.80 -1.15 14.16
N VAL A 307 -4.38 -2.19 13.53
CA VAL A 307 -5.44 -3.00 14.18
C VAL A 307 -5.23 -4.51 13.96
N ALA A 308 -4.01 -4.99 14.16
CA ALA A 308 -3.70 -6.42 14.21
C ALA A 308 -4.09 -7.04 15.57
N VAL A 309 -5.35 -6.82 15.94
CA VAL A 309 -5.99 -7.49 17.07
C VAL A 309 -7.02 -8.45 16.47
N ASP A 310 -7.37 -9.51 17.19
CA ASP A 310 -8.46 -10.43 16.81
C ASP A 310 -8.38 -10.90 15.33
N MET A 311 -7.16 -11.13 14.83
CA MET A 311 -6.95 -11.54 13.43
C MET A 311 -7.47 -12.95 13.15
N ASP A 312 -7.61 -13.77 14.19
CA ASP A 312 -8.32 -15.04 14.14
C ASP A 312 -9.80 -14.88 13.75
N ASP A 313 -10.50 -13.89 14.33
CA ASP A 313 -11.89 -13.57 13.93
C ASP A 313 -11.95 -13.08 12.48
N VAL A 314 -11.06 -12.17 12.08
CA VAL A 314 -11.03 -11.66 10.70
C VAL A 314 -10.72 -12.77 9.69
N LEU A 315 -9.69 -13.57 9.95
CA LEU A 315 -9.28 -14.68 9.10
C LEU A 315 -10.36 -15.77 9.06
N GLY A 316 -11.06 -16.03 10.16
CA GLY A 316 -12.20 -16.94 10.22
C GLY A 316 -13.36 -16.47 9.33
N ARG A 317 -13.76 -15.19 9.43
CA ARG A 317 -14.79 -14.59 8.55
C ARG A 317 -14.40 -14.66 7.09
N MET A 318 -13.13 -14.44 6.79
CA MET A 318 -12.59 -14.58 5.45
C MET A 318 -12.72 -16.03 4.99
N LEU A 319 -12.20 -17.00 5.75
CA LEU A 319 -12.31 -18.42 5.42
C LEU A 319 -13.76 -18.83 5.09
N ASP A 320 -14.71 -18.49 5.97
CA ASP A 320 -16.13 -18.77 5.76
C ASP A 320 -16.67 -18.15 4.46
N ALA A 321 -16.29 -16.90 4.18
CA ALA A 321 -16.73 -16.21 2.96
C ALA A 321 -16.13 -16.83 1.69
N ALA A 322 -14.86 -17.25 1.71
CA ALA A 322 -14.24 -17.93 0.56
C ALA A 322 -14.84 -19.31 0.31
N GLU A 323 -15.10 -20.09 1.37
CA GLU A 323 -15.75 -21.40 1.26
C GLU A 323 -17.17 -21.26 0.69
N ALA A 324 -17.96 -20.32 1.22
CA ALA A 324 -19.31 -20.06 0.73
C ALA A 324 -19.36 -19.51 -0.71
N ALA A 325 -18.30 -18.82 -1.14
CA ALA A 325 -18.15 -18.36 -2.53
C ALA A 325 -17.60 -19.44 -3.48
N GLY A 326 -17.15 -20.60 -2.98
CA GLY A 326 -16.48 -21.62 -3.78
C GLY A 326 -15.06 -21.24 -4.23
N HIS A 327 -14.42 -20.29 -3.54
CA HIS A 327 -13.07 -19.82 -3.85
C HIS A 327 -12.01 -20.68 -3.13
N ALA A 328 -11.79 -21.91 -3.61
CA ALA A 328 -10.92 -22.89 -2.94
C ALA A 328 -9.51 -22.34 -2.60
N ALA A 329 -8.87 -21.61 -3.52
CA ALA A 329 -7.55 -21.03 -3.29
C ALA A 329 -7.53 -19.99 -2.17
N HIS A 330 -8.54 -19.11 -2.13
CA HIS A 330 -8.68 -18.12 -1.07
C HIS A 330 -8.95 -18.78 0.28
N ALA A 331 -9.78 -19.83 0.31
CA ALA A 331 -10.05 -20.58 1.53
C ALA A 331 -8.78 -21.23 2.09
N GLU A 332 -7.99 -21.93 1.26
CA GLU A 332 -6.73 -22.55 1.72
C GLU A 332 -5.70 -21.52 2.19
N LEU A 333 -5.57 -20.39 1.49
CA LEU A 333 -4.68 -19.32 1.92
C LEU A 333 -5.13 -18.70 3.25
N ALA A 334 -6.42 -18.36 3.41
CA ALA A 334 -6.92 -17.87 4.71
C ALA A 334 -6.69 -18.88 5.83
N ARG A 335 -6.89 -20.18 5.58
CA ARG A 335 -6.65 -21.24 6.57
C ARG A 335 -5.17 -21.35 6.93
N LEU A 336 -4.27 -21.24 5.95
CA LEU A 336 -2.83 -21.21 6.17
C LEU A 336 -2.42 -20.01 7.05
N HIS A 337 -2.90 -18.81 6.71
CA HIS A 337 -2.64 -17.60 7.49
C HIS A 337 -3.24 -17.67 8.89
N LEU A 338 -4.43 -18.26 9.06
CA LEU A 338 -5.08 -18.48 10.36
C LEU A 338 -4.24 -19.40 11.24
N ARG A 339 -3.78 -20.53 10.71
CA ARG A 339 -2.88 -21.44 11.45
C ARG A 339 -1.58 -20.75 11.85
N ALA A 340 -0.98 -20.00 10.94
CA ALA A 340 0.24 -19.24 11.23
C ALA A 340 0.03 -18.19 12.33
N TRP A 341 -1.12 -17.51 12.34
CA TRP A 341 -1.48 -16.56 13.39
C TRP A 341 -1.62 -17.26 14.74
N VAL A 342 -2.41 -18.34 14.82
CA VAL A 342 -2.66 -19.07 16.07
C VAL A 342 -1.39 -19.72 16.63
N GLU A 343 -0.56 -20.32 15.78
CA GLU A 343 0.71 -20.95 16.18
C GLU A 343 1.77 -19.93 16.63
N SER A 344 1.66 -18.67 16.19
CA SER A 344 2.60 -17.62 16.60
C SER A 344 2.50 -17.21 18.07
N GLY A 345 1.45 -17.64 18.79
CA GLY A 345 1.26 -17.39 20.21
C GLY A 345 1.09 -15.91 20.59
N ARG A 346 0.66 -15.08 19.63
CA ARG A 346 0.41 -13.65 19.81
C ARG A 346 -1.04 -13.36 20.19
#